data_AF-A0A7Y5UMS8-F1
#
_entry.id   AF-A0A7Y5UMS8-F1
#
_cell.length_a   1.000
_cell.length_b   1.000
_cell.length_c   1.000
_cell.angle_alpha   90.00
_cell.angle_beta   90.00
_cell.angle_gamma   90.00
#
_symmetry.space_group_name_H-M   'P 1'
#
loop_
_entity.id
_entity.type
_entity.pdbx_description
1 polymer ?
#
loop_
_entity_poly.entity_id
_entity_poly.type
_entity_poly.pdbx_seq_one_letter_code
_entity_poly.pdbx_strand_id
1 'polypeptide(L)'
;ALVAAWGVLDRRLSGRTRVLLVAAPLLWAVSYGAMTLYGHWSAQAYGAAARLASGEATGGESPNSRLRIWANALQLIAQQPWLGVGWGEFNVAWSLTAFPGRPTAFFDHTHNLPLHLLAELGVPLATAVMALLGLALWQGWRRARATGGERGTTAMTAWMMVVLVGVHSMVEYPLWYAYFLLPAACAWGYALGSNDAADDASIAGAAPDPDRDRGRAPWLTPLLGVAVTLGGGLAMLDYQRVVVIYAPGEGAGSLESRIADGQRSVLYAHHADYAAATHDQPLPGTALAFRRAPHYLLDTRLMMAWARTLAQGGELDAARTVAQRLREFRNPDADEFFAACEADGPPPFQCLPPAVAWPWRAFLRAELAGPNVR
;
A
#
# COMPACT_ATOMS: atom_id res chain seq x y z
N ALA A 1 -9.62 -14.60 -17.13
CA ALA A 1 -10.26 -13.95 -18.29
C ALA A 1 -9.27 -13.20 -19.17
N LEU A 2 -8.53 -12.20 -18.65
CA LEU A 2 -7.57 -11.37 -19.44
C LEU A 2 -6.55 -12.18 -20.24
N VAL A 3 -5.90 -13.15 -19.60
CA VAL A 3 -4.90 -14.03 -20.22
C VAL A 3 -5.51 -14.87 -21.36
N ALA A 4 -6.71 -15.41 -21.15
CA ALA A 4 -7.43 -16.15 -22.18
C ALA A 4 -7.82 -15.26 -23.37
N ALA A 5 -8.32 -14.04 -23.11
CA ALA A 5 -8.63 -13.08 -24.15
C ALA A 5 -7.39 -12.73 -24.99
N TRP A 6 -6.22 -12.57 -24.36
CA TRP A 6 -4.97 -12.37 -25.09
C TRP A 6 -4.62 -13.55 -26.00
N GLY A 7 -4.74 -14.79 -25.52
CA GLY A 7 -4.52 -15.99 -26.34
C GLY A 7 -5.46 -16.12 -27.55
N VAL A 8 -6.71 -15.65 -27.41
CA VAL A 8 -7.67 -15.59 -28.54
C VAL A 8 -7.28 -14.52 -29.55
N LEU A 9 -6.97 -13.31 -29.08
CA LEU A 9 -6.81 -12.11 -29.90
C LEU A 9 -5.42 -12.00 -30.58
N ASP A 10 -4.35 -12.50 -29.96
CA ASP A 10 -3.00 -12.35 -30.50
C ASP A 10 -2.61 -13.53 -31.40
N ARG A 11 -2.84 -13.36 -32.71
CA ARG A 11 -2.50 -14.36 -33.74
C ARG A 11 -1.00 -14.57 -33.96
N ARG A 12 -0.14 -13.75 -33.35
CA ARG A 12 1.32 -13.87 -33.43
C ARG A 12 1.86 -15.00 -32.54
N LEU A 13 1.06 -15.43 -31.54
CA LEU A 13 1.44 -16.48 -30.61
C LEU A 13 1.38 -17.86 -31.27
N SER A 14 2.27 -18.77 -30.83
CA SER A 14 2.23 -20.16 -31.27
C SER A 14 0.89 -20.82 -30.90
N GLY A 15 0.44 -21.79 -31.70
CA GLY A 15 -0.82 -22.51 -31.42
C GLY A 15 -0.86 -23.13 -30.02
N ARG A 16 0.27 -23.70 -29.56
CA ARG A 16 0.40 -24.28 -28.21
C ARG A 16 0.24 -23.22 -27.12
N THR A 17 0.91 -22.07 -27.26
CA THR A 17 0.80 -20.96 -26.31
C THR A 17 -0.65 -20.46 -26.23
N ARG A 18 -1.32 -20.29 -27.37
CA ARG A 18 -2.72 -19.85 -27.41
C ARG A 18 -3.64 -20.82 -26.66
N VAL A 19 -3.49 -22.12 -26.88
CA VAL A 19 -4.26 -23.16 -26.17
C VAL A 19 -4.03 -23.07 -24.66
N LEU A 20 -2.77 -22.94 -24.20
CA LEU A 20 -2.45 -22.80 -22.78
C LEU A 20 -3.09 -21.55 -22.15
N LEU A 21 -3.00 -20.41 -22.83
CA LEU A 21 -3.59 -19.16 -22.33
C LEU A 21 -5.12 -19.23 -22.27
N VAL A 22 -5.76 -19.83 -23.28
CA VAL A 22 -7.21 -20.03 -23.32
C VAL A 22 -7.67 -21.04 -22.26
N ALA A 23 -6.85 -22.06 -21.95
CA ALA A 23 -7.13 -23.04 -20.91
C ALA A 23 -6.94 -22.49 -19.48
N ALA A 24 -6.32 -21.32 -19.30
CA ALA A 24 -6.01 -20.76 -17.98
C ALA A 24 -7.22 -20.66 -17.02
N PRO A 25 -8.44 -20.23 -17.44
CA PRO A 25 -9.62 -20.22 -16.57
C PRO A 25 -10.04 -21.61 -16.11
N LEU A 26 -9.94 -22.62 -16.98
CA LEU A 26 -10.23 -24.01 -16.64
C LEU A 26 -9.20 -24.55 -15.64
N LEU A 27 -7.91 -24.31 -15.89
CA LEU A 27 -6.85 -24.69 -14.96
C LEU A 27 -7.04 -24.04 -13.59
N TRP A 28 -7.40 -22.76 -13.55
CA TRP A 28 -7.75 -22.07 -12.31
C TRP A 28 -8.95 -22.72 -11.61
N ALA A 29 -10.02 -23.05 -12.33
CA ALA A 29 -11.21 -23.69 -11.76
C ALA A 29 -10.90 -25.08 -11.20
N VAL A 30 -10.06 -25.87 -11.89
CA VAL A 30 -9.59 -27.18 -11.42
C VAL A 30 -8.74 -27.03 -10.16
N SER A 31 -7.77 -26.10 -10.15
CA SER A 31 -6.94 -25.84 -8.97
C SER A 31 -7.77 -25.34 -7.78
N TYR A 32 -8.74 -24.47 -8.02
CA TYR A 32 -9.66 -23.99 -6.99
C TYR A 32 -10.50 -25.14 -6.43
N GLY A 33 -11.08 -25.97 -7.29
CA GLY A 33 -11.82 -27.17 -6.89
C GLY A 33 -10.95 -28.11 -6.05
N ALA A 34 -9.72 -28.39 -6.49
CA ALA A 34 -8.77 -29.21 -5.74
C ALA A 34 -8.46 -28.62 -4.35
N MET A 35 -8.25 -27.30 -4.24
CA MET A 35 -8.06 -26.63 -2.96
C MET A 35 -9.30 -26.72 -2.06
N THR A 36 -10.50 -26.58 -2.63
CA THR A 36 -11.76 -26.74 -1.89
C THR A 36 -11.91 -28.16 -1.36
N LEU A 37 -11.69 -29.19 -2.20
CA LEU A 37 -11.71 -30.59 -1.77
C LEU A 37 -10.67 -30.85 -0.67
N TYR A 38 -9.46 -30.32 -0.84
CA TYR A 38 -8.40 -30.44 0.16
C TYR A 38 -8.79 -29.78 1.49
N GLY A 39 -9.39 -28.58 1.45
CA GLY A 39 -9.90 -27.89 2.64
C GLY A 39 -11.00 -28.66 3.37
N HIS A 40 -11.92 -29.27 2.62
CA HIS A 40 -12.91 -30.17 3.22
C HIS A 40 -12.27 -31.38 3.88
N TRP A 41 -11.26 -31.98 3.25
CA TRP A 41 -10.54 -33.13 3.80
C TRP A 41 -9.68 -32.77 5.03
N SER A 42 -9.02 -31.61 5.02
CA SER A 42 -8.18 -31.14 6.11
C SER A 42 -8.93 -30.39 7.22
N ALA A 43 -10.26 -30.24 7.09
CA ALA A 43 -11.11 -29.40 7.95
C ALA A 43 -10.61 -27.95 8.07
N GLN A 44 -10.00 -27.42 7.00
CA GLN A 44 -9.54 -26.04 6.92
C GLN A 44 -10.30 -25.26 5.85
N ALA A 45 -10.79 -24.08 6.22
CA ALA A 45 -11.38 -23.16 5.25
C ALA A 45 -10.27 -22.42 4.49
N TYR A 46 -10.31 -22.45 3.16
CA TYR A 46 -9.39 -21.69 2.30
C TYR A 46 -10.13 -20.68 1.44
N GLY A 47 -9.47 -19.57 1.10
CA GLY A 47 -9.95 -18.58 0.14
C GLY A 47 -11.32 -18.01 0.50
N ALA A 48 -12.30 -18.16 -0.40
CA ALA A 48 -13.65 -17.64 -0.20
C ALA A 48 -14.38 -18.25 1.00
N ALA A 49 -14.17 -19.54 1.28
CA ALA A 49 -14.76 -20.21 2.44
C ALA A 49 -14.24 -19.61 3.76
N ALA A 50 -12.94 -19.31 3.84
CA ALA A 50 -12.35 -18.63 5.00
C ALA A 50 -12.91 -17.21 5.19
N ARG A 51 -13.16 -16.50 4.09
CA ARG A 51 -13.76 -15.15 4.11
C ARG A 51 -15.24 -15.15 4.51
N LEU A 52 -15.99 -16.19 4.17
CA LEU A 52 -17.38 -16.36 4.61
C LEU A 52 -17.44 -16.72 6.09
N ALA A 53 -16.62 -17.68 6.53
CA ALA A 53 -16.53 -18.05 7.95
C ALA A 53 -16.13 -16.87 8.85
N SER A 54 -15.20 -16.02 8.39
CA SER A 54 -14.84 -14.81 9.14
C SER A 54 -15.95 -13.75 9.16
N GLY A 55 -16.73 -13.64 8.08
CA GLY A 55 -17.91 -12.76 8.03
C GLY A 55 -19.03 -13.21 8.98
N GLU A 56 -19.27 -14.52 9.10
CA GLU A 56 -20.24 -15.08 10.05
C GLU A 56 -19.83 -14.79 11.51
N ALA A 57 -18.54 -14.93 11.83
CA ALA A 57 -18.00 -14.60 13.16
C ALA A 57 -18.17 -13.11 13.54
N THR A 58 -18.27 -12.21 12.56
CA THR A 58 -18.43 -10.77 12.77
C THR A 58 -19.86 -10.25 12.52
N GLY A 59 -20.86 -11.14 12.58
CA GLY A 59 -22.28 -10.76 12.46
C GLY A 59 -22.73 -10.51 11.01
N GLY A 60 -22.11 -11.19 10.04
CA GLY A 60 -22.45 -11.15 8.61
C GLY A 60 -21.66 -10.11 7.80
N GLU A 61 -20.83 -9.28 8.43
CA GLU A 61 -20.06 -8.24 7.75
C GLU A 61 -18.57 -8.61 7.68
N SER A 62 -18.02 -8.77 6.47
CA SER A 62 -16.58 -9.02 6.31
C SER A 62 -15.75 -7.86 6.89
N PRO A 63 -14.80 -8.13 7.82
CA PRO A 63 -13.88 -7.14 8.37
C PRO A 63 -13.08 -6.37 7.32
N ASN A 64 -12.91 -6.98 6.14
CA ASN A 64 -12.10 -6.48 5.03
C ASN A 64 -12.94 -6.22 3.77
N SER A 65 -14.20 -5.79 3.93
CA SER A 65 -15.14 -5.56 2.83
C SER A 65 -14.69 -4.43 1.89
N ARG A 66 -14.17 -4.78 0.71
CA ARG A 66 -13.69 -3.84 -0.33
C ARG A 66 -14.72 -2.77 -0.69
N LEU A 67 -15.99 -3.15 -0.83
CA LEU A 67 -17.06 -2.20 -1.19
C LEU A 67 -17.25 -1.11 -0.13
N ARG A 68 -17.18 -1.47 1.16
CA ARG A 68 -17.25 -0.50 2.26
C ARG A 68 -16.00 0.37 2.33
N ILE A 69 -14.83 -0.22 2.07
CA ILE A 69 -13.56 0.54 1.96
C ILE A 69 -13.69 1.60 0.87
N TRP A 70 -14.20 1.23 -0.31
CA TRP A 70 -14.40 2.14 -1.43
C TRP A 70 -15.46 3.21 -1.12
N ALA A 71 -16.54 2.84 -0.43
CA ALA A 71 -17.54 3.81 0.02
C ALA A 71 -16.93 4.87 0.97
N ASN A 72 -16.08 4.45 1.92
CA ASN A 72 -15.37 5.38 2.81
C ASN A 72 -14.39 6.26 2.02
N ALA A 73 -13.65 5.68 1.06
CA ALA A 73 -12.73 6.44 0.21
C ALA A 73 -13.47 7.49 -0.64
N LEU A 74 -14.60 7.15 -1.23
CA LEU A 74 -15.45 8.08 -1.98
C LEU A 74 -15.98 9.21 -1.09
N GLN A 75 -16.34 8.92 0.16
CA GLN A 75 -16.72 9.94 1.14
C GLN A 75 -15.55 10.89 1.45
N LEU A 76 -14.33 10.38 1.66
CA LEU A 76 -13.14 11.22 1.84
C LEU A 76 -12.85 12.09 0.61
N ILE A 77 -12.96 11.53 -0.60
CA ILE A 77 -12.81 12.27 -1.86
C ILE A 77 -13.85 13.39 -1.95
N ALA A 78 -15.11 13.12 -1.62
CA ALA A 78 -16.17 14.12 -1.62
C ALA A 78 -15.92 15.24 -0.59
N GLN A 79 -15.31 14.92 0.56
CA GLN A 79 -14.95 15.90 1.58
C GLN A 79 -13.70 16.72 1.20
N GLN A 80 -12.76 16.14 0.45
CA GLN A 80 -11.47 16.76 0.10
C GLN A 80 -11.16 16.68 -1.41
N PRO A 81 -12.03 17.21 -2.30
CA PRO A 81 -11.97 16.90 -3.72
C PRO A 81 -10.78 17.52 -4.45
N TRP A 82 -10.21 18.61 -3.94
CA TRP A 82 -9.20 19.39 -4.67
C TRP A 82 -7.77 18.94 -4.40
N LEU A 83 -7.39 18.85 -3.13
CA LEU A 83 -6.02 18.51 -2.71
C LEU A 83 -5.92 17.15 -2.04
N GLY A 84 -7.05 16.44 -1.89
CA GLY A 84 -7.11 15.21 -1.14
C GLY A 84 -6.81 15.41 0.35
N VAL A 85 -6.56 14.30 1.02
CA VAL A 85 -6.15 14.27 2.43
C VAL A 85 -4.66 14.58 2.62
N GLY A 86 -3.87 14.56 1.53
CA GLY A 86 -2.41 14.65 1.57
C GLY A 86 -1.77 13.31 1.23
N TRP A 87 -0.59 13.36 0.60
CA TRP A 87 0.19 12.17 0.26
C TRP A 87 0.58 11.40 1.52
N GLY A 88 0.31 10.10 1.56
CA GLY A 88 0.52 9.22 2.72
C GLY A 88 -0.51 9.39 3.85
N GLU A 89 -1.40 10.37 3.80
CA GLU A 89 -2.31 10.67 4.92
C GLU A 89 -3.64 9.89 4.86
N PHE A 90 -3.82 8.99 3.88
CA PHE A 90 -5.06 8.22 3.76
C PHE A 90 -5.41 7.48 5.03
N ASN A 91 -4.44 6.77 5.63
CA ASN A 91 -4.71 5.97 6.81
C ASN A 91 -5.15 6.82 8.02
N VAL A 92 -4.45 7.93 8.31
CA VAL A 92 -4.83 8.85 9.39
C VAL A 92 -6.22 9.42 9.15
N ALA A 93 -6.47 9.95 7.96
CA ALA A 93 -7.76 10.53 7.61
C ALA A 93 -8.90 9.50 7.70
N TRP A 94 -8.68 8.28 7.22
CA TRP A 94 -9.67 7.21 7.27
C TRP A 94 -9.90 6.68 8.68
N SER A 95 -8.86 6.49 9.48
CA SER A 95 -8.96 5.99 10.85
C SER A 95 -9.62 7.00 11.78
N LEU A 96 -9.36 8.30 11.60
CA LEU A 96 -9.89 9.37 12.47
C LEU A 96 -11.21 9.99 11.97
N THR A 97 -11.68 9.62 10.79
CA THR A 97 -13.03 9.99 10.30
C THR A 97 -14.05 8.94 10.71
N ALA A 98 -15.21 9.39 11.21
CA ALA A 98 -16.33 8.52 11.54
C ALA A 98 -16.97 7.99 10.25
N PHE A 99 -17.11 6.67 10.14
CA PHE A 99 -17.88 6.04 9.06
C PHE A 99 -18.91 5.08 9.67
N PRO A 100 -20.22 5.38 9.55
CA PRO A 100 -21.27 4.45 9.95
C PRO A 100 -21.11 3.14 9.19
N GLY A 101 -20.95 2.04 9.93
CA GLY A 101 -20.63 0.77 9.30
C GLY A 101 -19.29 0.83 8.55
N ARG A 102 -18.20 1.18 9.24
CA ARG A 102 -16.85 0.95 8.71
C ARG A 102 -16.46 -0.53 8.73
N PRO A 103 -15.55 -0.98 7.86
CA PRO A 103 -14.82 -2.23 8.05
C PRO A 103 -13.97 -2.19 9.33
N THR A 104 -13.87 -3.32 10.01
CA THR A 104 -13.15 -3.46 11.29
C THR A 104 -11.67 -3.81 11.14
N ALA A 105 -11.23 -4.29 9.97
CA ALA A 105 -9.82 -4.48 9.70
C ALA A 105 -9.12 -3.12 9.44
N PHE A 106 -7.92 -2.97 9.97
CA PHE A 106 -7.05 -1.85 9.67
C PHE A 106 -6.35 -2.05 8.33
N PHE A 107 -6.23 -0.99 7.56
CA PHE A 107 -5.49 -0.95 6.31
C PHE A 107 -5.01 0.47 6.02
N ASP A 108 -3.89 0.58 5.32
CA ASP A 108 -3.25 1.83 4.91
C ASP A 108 -3.64 2.27 3.49
N HIS A 109 -4.52 1.53 2.81
CA HIS A 109 -4.84 1.76 1.40
C HIS A 109 -6.27 1.37 1.04
N THR A 110 -6.80 1.92 -0.05
CA THR A 110 -8.19 1.67 -0.49
C THR A 110 -8.38 0.31 -1.19
N HIS A 111 -7.33 -0.49 -1.33
CA HIS A 111 -7.25 -1.62 -2.25
C HIS A 111 -7.58 -1.26 -3.71
N ASN A 112 -7.55 0.02 -4.07
CA ASN A 112 -7.89 0.48 -5.41
C ASN A 112 -7.07 1.71 -5.80
N LEU A 113 -6.03 1.50 -6.62
CA LEU A 113 -5.06 2.54 -6.98
C LEU A 113 -5.70 3.88 -7.42
N PRO A 114 -6.68 3.91 -8.35
CA PRO A 114 -7.38 5.15 -8.69
C PRO A 114 -8.04 5.84 -7.49
N LEU A 115 -8.81 5.11 -6.68
CA LEU A 115 -9.46 5.68 -5.49
C LEU A 115 -8.44 6.18 -4.46
N HIS A 116 -7.33 5.47 -4.31
CA HIS A 116 -6.28 5.88 -3.38
C HIS A 116 -5.64 7.20 -3.82
N LEU A 117 -5.23 7.31 -5.09
CA LEU A 117 -4.67 8.55 -5.63
C LEU A 117 -5.65 9.71 -5.54
N LEU A 118 -6.94 9.48 -5.85
CA LEU A 118 -7.98 10.50 -5.71
C LEU A 118 -8.14 10.97 -4.26
N ALA A 119 -8.10 10.05 -3.30
CA ALA A 119 -8.23 10.38 -1.89
C ALA A 119 -7.03 11.19 -1.38
N GLU A 120 -5.81 10.84 -1.77
CA GLU A 120 -4.59 11.50 -1.28
C GLU A 120 -4.22 12.79 -2.01
N LEU A 121 -4.30 12.79 -3.34
CA LEU A 121 -3.84 13.89 -4.20
C LEU A 121 -4.97 14.84 -4.62
N GLY A 122 -6.22 14.44 -4.42
CA GLY A 122 -7.38 15.14 -4.95
C GLY A 122 -7.62 14.86 -6.45
N VAL A 123 -8.81 15.21 -6.92
CA VAL A 123 -9.28 14.95 -8.28
C VAL A 123 -8.35 15.50 -9.37
N PRO A 124 -7.86 16.76 -9.32
CA PRO A 124 -7.06 17.31 -10.41
C PRO A 124 -5.73 16.58 -10.60
N LEU A 125 -4.94 16.43 -9.52
CA LEU A 125 -3.61 15.83 -9.60
C LEU A 125 -3.70 14.31 -9.81
N ALA A 126 -4.62 13.62 -9.15
CA ALA A 126 -4.81 12.18 -9.38
C ALA A 126 -5.23 11.88 -10.84
N THR A 127 -6.10 12.71 -11.42
CA THR A 127 -6.51 12.55 -12.83
C THR A 127 -5.32 12.74 -13.78
N ALA A 128 -4.48 13.76 -13.53
CA ALA A 128 -3.25 13.97 -14.29
C ALA A 128 -2.30 12.76 -14.19
N VAL A 129 -2.06 12.24 -12.98
CA VAL A 129 -1.21 11.06 -12.76
C VAL A 129 -1.79 9.83 -13.48
N MET A 130 -3.09 9.57 -13.32
CA MET A 130 -3.76 8.46 -13.98
C MET A 130 -3.74 8.57 -15.51
N ALA A 131 -3.86 9.78 -16.05
CA ALA A 131 -3.74 10.03 -17.49
C ALA A 131 -2.32 9.73 -18.00
N LEU A 132 -1.28 10.12 -17.26
CA LEU A 132 0.10 9.81 -17.60
C LEU A 132 0.39 8.30 -17.53
N LEU A 133 -0.10 7.62 -16.50
CA LEU A 133 0.01 6.16 -16.39
C LEU A 133 -0.74 5.45 -17.53
N GLY A 134 -1.96 5.89 -17.84
CA GLY A 134 -2.74 5.34 -18.95
C GLY A 134 -2.06 5.57 -20.31
N LEU A 135 -1.50 6.75 -20.53
CA LEU A 135 -0.73 7.08 -21.71
C LEU A 135 0.51 6.20 -21.84
N ALA A 136 1.29 6.03 -20.76
CA ALA A 136 2.45 5.14 -20.74
C ALA A 136 2.07 3.68 -20.98
N LEU A 137 0.92 3.22 -20.48
CA LEU A 137 0.45 1.86 -20.67
C LEU A 137 0.06 1.64 -22.14
N TRP A 138 -0.63 2.62 -22.73
CA TRP A 138 -0.98 2.60 -24.15
C TRP A 138 0.26 2.67 -25.06
N GLN A 139 1.25 3.48 -24.71
CA GLN A 139 2.52 3.55 -25.45
C GLN A 139 3.25 2.21 -25.41
N GLY A 140 3.36 1.58 -24.23
CA GLY A 140 3.97 0.25 -24.09
C GLY A 140 3.23 -0.81 -24.93
N TRP A 141 1.90 -0.78 -24.93
CA TRP A 141 1.10 -1.66 -25.79
C TRP A 141 1.39 -1.44 -27.28
N ARG A 142 1.35 -0.19 -27.75
CA ARG A 142 1.62 0.16 -29.15
C ARG A 142 3.00 -0.29 -29.60
N ARG A 143 4.01 -0.07 -28.76
CA ARG A 143 5.39 -0.47 -28.99
C ARG A 143 5.55 -1.98 -29.06
N ALA A 144 5.04 -2.71 -28.06
CA ALA A 144 5.03 -4.17 -28.06
C ALA A 144 4.26 -4.79 -29.25
N ARG A 145 3.24 -4.10 -29.76
CA ARG A 145 2.47 -4.53 -30.95
C ARG A 145 3.22 -4.28 -32.25
N ALA A 146 3.97 -3.19 -32.35
CA ALA A 146 4.81 -2.88 -33.50
C ALA A 146 5.99 -3.87 -33.59
N THR A 147 6.56 -4.25 -32.44
CA THR A 147 7.73 -5.13 -32.40
C THR A 147 7.46 -6.53 -32.93
N GLY A 148 8.31 -6.95 -33.87
CA GLY A 148 8.25 -8.26 -34.51
C GLY A 148 8.90 -9.38 -33.69
N GLY A 149 8.64 -10.62 -34.12
CA GLY A 149 9.33 -11.82 -33.63
C GLY A 149 9.20 -12.11 -32.13
N GLU A 150 10.23 -12.78 -31.59
CA GLU A 150 10.28 -13.15 -30.17
C GLU A 150 10.34 -11.92 -29.25
N ARG A 151 11.07 -10.87 -29.64
CA ARG A 151 11.16 -9.61 -28.87
C ARG A 151 9.79 -8.97 -28.67
N GLY A 152 8.97 -8.91 -29.72
CA GLY A 152 7.59 -8.40 -29.62
C GLY A 152 6.70 -9.26 -28.75
N THR A 153 6.89 -10.57 -28.78
CA THR A 153 6.16 -11.50 -27.90
C THR A 153 6.56 -11.29 -26.43
N THR A 154 7.84 -11.12 -26.14
CA THR A 154 8.35 -10.81 -24.79
C THR A 154 7.84 -9.44 -24.32
N ALA A 155 7.83 -8.42 -25.19
CA ALA A 155 7.35 -7.09 -24.85
C ALA A 155 5.85 -7.09 -24.54
N MET A 156 5.06 -7.84 -25.32
CA MET A 156 3.63 -8.00 -25.05
C MET A 156 3.38 -8.79 -23.76
N THR A 157 4.21 -9.78 -23.46
CA THR A 157 4.18 -10.52 -22.19
C THR A 157 4.45 -9.59 -21.02
N ALA A 158 5.51 -8.79 -21.08
CA ALA A 158 5.87 -7.81 -20.05
C ALA A 158 4.75 -6.77 -19.86
N TRP A 159 4.17 -6.26 -20.95
CA TRP A 159 3.01 -5.38 -20.88
C TRP A 159 1.80 -6.04 -20.21
N MET A 160 1.52 -7.31 -20.52
CA MET A 160 0.42 -8.06 -19.90
C MET A 160 0.65 -8.26 -18.40
N MET A 161 1.89 -8.48 -17.96
CA MET A 161 2.22 -8.55 -16.53
C MET A 161 1.89 -7.24 -15.82
N VAL A 162 2.23 -6.09 -16.42
CA VAL A 162 1.88 -4.77 -15.87
C VAL A 162 0.36 -4.60 -15.74
N VAL A 163 -0.40 -5.00 -16.76
CA VAL A 163 -1.88 -4.96 -16.72
C VAL A 163 -2.43 -5.85 -15.61
N LEU A 164 -1.92 -7.07 -15.46
CA LEU A 164 -2.37 -8.00 -14.43
C LEU A 164 -2.06 -7.49 -13.02
N VAL A 165 -0.87 -6.95 -12.78
CA VAL A 165 -0.51 -6.34 -11.49
C VAL A 165 -1.33 -5.07 -11.24
N GLY A 166 -1.59 -4.27 -12.28
CA GLY A 166 -2.47 -3.09 -12.19
C GLY A 166 -3.89 -3.47 -11.76
N VAL A 167 -4.46 -4.51 -12.36
CA VAL A 167 -5.78 -5.04 -11.97
C VAL A 167 -5.75 -5.64 -10.56
N HIS A 168 -4.69 -6.36 -10.18
CA HIS A 168 -4.52 -6.84 -8.81
C HIS A 168 -4.56 -5.68 -7.80
N SER A 169 -3.85 -4.58 -8.11
CA SER A 169 -3.84 -3.37 -7.29
C SER A 169 -5.18 -2.62 -7.23
N MET A 170 -6.19 -3.06 -7.99
CA MET A 170 -7.54 -2.49 -7.95
C MET A 170 -8.51 -3.24 -7.02
N VAL A 171 -8.12 -4.44 -6.54
CA VAL A 171 -9.01 -5.32 -5.78
C VAL A 171 -8.35 -5.99 -4.56
N GLU A 172 -7.04 -6.15 -4.58
CA GLU A 172 -6.27 -6.76 -3.50
C GLU A 172 -5.16 -5.79 -3.04
N TYR A 173 -3.90 -6.19 -3.00
CA TYR A 173 -2.82 -5.40 -2.42
C TYR A 173 -2.31 -4.31 -3.36
N PRO A 174 -1.75 -3.22 -2.83
CA PRO A 174 -1.42 -2.07 -3.63
C PRO A 174 -0.13 -2.29 -4.42
N LEU A 175 -0.03 -1.62 -5.56
CA LEU A 175 1.11 -1.71 -6.48
C LEU A 175 2.44 -1.33 -5.81
N TRP A 176 2.45 -0.44 -4.81
CA TRP A 176 3.67 0.12 -4.22
C TRP A 176 4.41 -0.81 -3.24
N TYR A 177 3.89 -2.01 -2.96
CA TYR A 177 4.71 -3.02 -2.30
C TYR A 177 5.85 -3.43 -3.21
N ALA A 178 7.09 -3.44 -2.67
CA ALA A 178 8.30 -3.59 -3.48
C ALA A 178 8.28 -4.85 -4.38
N TYR A 179 7.70 -5.96 -3.89
CA TYR A 179 7.57 -7.22 -4.63
C TYR A 179 6.53 -7.18 -5.76
N PHE A 180 5.65 -6.16 -5.82
CA PHE A 180 4.81 -5.86 -6.98
C PHE A 180 5.40 -4.73 -7.82
N LEU A 181 5.84 -3.65 -7.17
CA LEU A 181 6.32 -2.43 -7.81
C LEU A 181 7.54 -2.69 -8.69
N LEU A 182 8.56 -3.35 -8.16
CA LEU A 182 9.84 -3.51 -8.86
C LEU A 182 9.70 -4.41 -10.10
N PRO A 183 9.05 -5.59 -10.03
CA PRO A 183 8.80 -6.39 -11.22
C PRO A 183 7.90 -5.67 -12.24
N ALA A 184 6.86 -4.98 -11.80
CA ALA A 184 5.98 -4.24 -12.70
C ALA A 184 6.72 -3.09 -13.40
N ALA A 185 7.53 -2.32 -12.67
CA ALA A 185 8.33 -1.24 -13.23
C ALA A 185 9.36 -1.76 -14.25
N CYS A 186 10.02 -2.88 -13.95
CA CYS A 186 10.95 -3.53 -14.88
C CYS A 186 10.24 -4.00 -16.16
N ALA A 187 9.11 -4.71 -16.01
CA ALA A 187 8.31 -5.19 -17.13
C ALA A 187 7.75 -4.03 -17.99
N TRP A 188 7.30 -2.96 -17.35
CA TRP A 188 6.81 -1.77 -18.05
C TRP A 188 7.93 -1.05 -18.79
N GLY A 189 9.10 -0.90 -18.15
CA GLY A 189 10.30 -0.35 -18.78
C GLY A 189 10.72 -1.15 -20.01
N TYR A 190 10.70 -2.48 -19.94
CA TYR A 190 10.97 -3.35 -21.09
C TYR A 190 9.95 -3.14 -22.23
N ALA A 191 8.65 -3.13 -21.93
CA ALA A 191 7.60 -2.90 -22.92
C ALA A 191 7.64 -1.49 -23.54
N LEU A 192 8.06 -0.48 -22.79
CA LEU A 192 8.29 0.87 -23.31
C LEU A 192 9.58 0.95 -24.13
N GLY A 193 10.60 0.15 -23.79
CA GLY A 193 11.88 0.13 -24.48
C GLY A 193 11.88 -0.62 -25.82
N SER A 194 10.90 -1.50 -26.07
CA SER A 194 10.80 -2.24 -27.33
C SER A 194 10.49 -1.30 -28.50
N ASN A 195 11.43 -1.07 -29.41
CA ASN A 195 11.24 -0.18 -30.56
C ASN A 195 11.99 -0.75 -31.77
N ASP A 196 11.29 -1.02 -32.87
CA ASP A 196 11.90 -1.62 -34.08
C ASP A 196 12.86 -0.65 -34.81
N ALA A 197 12.64 0.65 -34.66
CA ALA A 197 13.37 1.66 -35.44
C ALA A 197 14.90 1.71 -35.18
N ALA A 198 15.38 1.21 -34.04
CA ALA A 198 16.80 1.13 -33.75
C ALA A 198 17.45 -0.13 -34.35
N ASP A 199 16.69 -1.23 -34.42
CA ASP A 199 17.15 -2.49 -34.97
C ASP A 199 17.06 -2.51 -36.50
N ASP A 200 15.97 -2.02 -37.11
CA ASP A 200 15.83 -1.96 -38.57
C ASP A 200 16.86 -1.05 -39.23
N ALA A 201 17.25 0.05 -38.57
CA ALA A 201 18.32 0.94 -39.04
C ALA A 201 19.71 0.29 -38.93
N SER A 202 19.96 -0.50 -37.88
CA SER A 202 21.23 -1.23 -37.70
C SER A 202 21.35 -2.45 -38.61
N ILE A 203 20.24 -3.11 -38.94
CA ILE A 203 20.18 -4.25 -39.88
C ILE A 203 20.23 -3.76 -41.34
N ALA A 204 19.61 -2.62 -41.66
CA ALA A 204 19.63 -2.05 -43.02
C ALA A 204 20.92 -1.31 -43.38
N GLY A 205 21.92 -1.26 -42.49
CA GLY A 205 23.16 -0.50 -42.70
C GLY A 205 22.93 1.00 -42.90
N ALA A 206 21.77 1.51 -42.48
CA ALA A 206 21.44 2.92 -42.61
C ALA A 206 22.32 3.71 -41.63
N ALA A 207 23.03 4.72 -42.14
CA ALA A 207 23.82 5.60 -41.29
C ALA A 207 22.90 6.16 -40.19
N PRO A 208 23.32 6.14 -38.91
CA PRO A 208 22.53 6.70 -37.83
C PRO A 208 22.23 8.16 -38.15
N ASP A 209 20.94 8.52 -38.17
CA ASP A 209 20.50 9.89 -38.38
C ASP A 209 21.01 10.77 -37.22
N PRO A 210 21.99 11.66 -37.46
CA PRO A 210 22.62 12.44 -36.39
C PRO A 210 21.64 13.44 -35.76
N ASP A 211 20.52 13.77 -36.40
CA ASP A 211 19.49 14.66 -35.83
C ASP A 211 18.55 13.95 -34.85
N ARG A 212 18.40 12.62 -34.91
CA ARG A 212 17.59 11.85 -33.95
C ARG A 212 18.26 11.65 -32.59
N ASP A 213 19.59 11.65 -32.54
CA ASP A 213 20.38 11.43 -31.32
C ASP A 213 20.93 12.72 -30.68
N ARG A 214 20.85 13.86 -31.35
CA ARG A 214 21.35 15.17 -30.87
C ARG A 214 20.75 15.65 -29.53
N GLY A 215 19.65 15.06 -29.07
CA GLY A 215 18.99 15.40 -27.80
C GLY A 215 19.08 14.34 -26.69
N ARG A 216 19.67 13.17 -26.96
CA ARG A 216 19.77 12.08 -25.98
C ARG A 216 21.21 11.98 -25.51
N ALA A 217 21.50 12.43 -24.29
CA ALA A 217 22.80 12.18 -23.69
C ALA A 217 22.90 10.67 -23.36
N PRO A 218 23.64 9.87 -24.16
CA PRO A 218 23.60 8.41 -24.08
C PRO A 218 24.22 7.88 -22.78
N TRP A 219 25.02 8.73 -22.11
CA TRP A 219 25.59 8.47 -20.79
C TRP A 219 24.59 8.65 -19.64
N LEU A 220 23.46 9.34 -19.83
CA LEU A 220 22.46 9.55 -18.78
C LEU A 220 21.77 8.25 -18.39
N THR A 221 21.42 7.40 -19.35
CA THR A 221 20.72 6.12 -19.08
C THR A 221 21.55 5.17 -18.20
N PRO A 222 22.81 4.84 -18.51
CA PRO A 222 23.62 4.01 -17.63
C PRO A 222 23.92 4.70 -16.30
N LEU A 223 24.13 6.03 -16.28
CA LEU A 223 24.30 6.78 -15.03
C LEU A 223 23.07 6.68 -14.13
N LEU A 224 21.87 6.84 -14.67
CA LEU A 224 20.61 6.66 -13.94
C LEU A 224 20.46 5.21 -13.45
N GLY A 225 20.83 4.23 -14.27
CA GLY A 225 20.83 2.82 -13.86
C GLY A 225 21.77 2.56 -12.68
N VAL A 226 22.99 3.10 -12.72
CA VAL A 226 23.94 3.03 -11.60
C VAL A 226 23.40 3.75 -10.37
N ALA A 227 22.83 4.95 -10.53
CA ALA A 227 22.25 5.72 -9.43
C ALA A 227 21.08 4.98 -8.76
N VAL A 228 20.18 4.37 -9.54
CA VAL A 228 19.08 3.54 -9.01
C VAL A 228 19.62 2.32 -8.27
N THR A 229 20.65 1.67 -8.81
CA THR A 229 21.26 0.48 -8.19
C THR A 229 21.93 0.84 -6.87
N LEU A 230 22.73 1.91 -6.83
CA LEU A 230 23.38 2.41 -5.62
C LEU A 230 22.34 2.88 -4.60
N GLY A 231 21.32 3.62 -5.04
CA GLY A 231 20.21 4.06 -4.20
C GLY A 231 19.45 2.89 -3.58
N GLY A 232 19.17 1.83 -4.36
CA GLY A 232 18.56 0.60 -3.86
C GLY A 232 19.45 -0.12 -2.84
N GLY A 233 20.76 -0.19 -3.08
CA GLY A 233 21.72 -0.73 -2.12
C GLY A 233 21.76 0.06 -0.81
N LEU A 234 21.82 1.39 -0.88
CA LEU A 234 21.78 2.28 0.29
C LEU A 234 20.46 2.16 1.06
N ALA A 235 19.33 2.08 0.35
CA ALA A 235 18.02 1.85 0.97
C ALA A 235 17.97 0.49 1.68
N MET A 236 18.54 -0.56 1.09
CA MET A 236 18.61 -1.87 1.74
C MET A 236 19.50 -1.83 3.00
N LEU A 237 20.64 -1.14 2.95
CA LEU A 237 21.51 -0.97 4.12
C LEU A 237 20.83 -0.17 5.24
N ASP A 238 20.07 0.88 4.90
CA ASP A 238 19.31 1.64 5.90
C ASP A 238 18.15 0.82 6.48
N TYR A 239 17.49 -0.03 5.67
CA TYR A 239 16.46 -0.96 6.13
C TYR A 239 16.98 -1.96 7.16
N GLN A 240 18.23 -2.43 7.03
CA GLN A 240 18.84 -3.35 8.00
C GLN A 240 18.86 -2.78 9.43
N ARG A 241 18.94 -1.46 9.59
CA ARG A 241 18.90 -0.81 10.92
C ARG A 241 17.58 -0.99 11.64
N VAL A 242 16.50 -1.25 10.90
CA VAL A 242 15.15 -1.24 11.46
C VAL A 242 14.52 -2.62 11.46
N VAL A 243 14.82 -3.46 10.46
CA VAL A 243 14.34 -4.85 10.45
C VAL A 243 14.80 -5.62 11.68
N VAL A 244 15.98 -5.31 12.22
CA VAL A 244 16.54 -5.95 13.41
C VAL A 244 15.67 -5.76 14.65
N ILE A 245 14.83 -4.72 14.72
CA ILE A 245 13.85 -4.52 15.81
C ILE A 245 12.85 -5.69 15.85
N TYR A 246 12.39 -6.13 14.68
CA TYR A 246 11.32 -7.12 14.52
C TYR A 246 11.85 -8.54 14.30
N ALA A 247 13.02 -8.67 13.68
CA ALA A 247 13.68 -9.94 13.42
C ALA A 247 15.16 -9.88 13.88
N PRO A 248 15.42 -9.86 15.20
CA PRO A 248 16.78 -9.82 15.71
C PRO A 248 17.55 -11.09 15.35
N GLY A 249 18.80 -10.91 14.91
CA GLY A 249 19.78 -11.99 14.91
C GLY A 249 20.33 -12.27 16.30
N GLU A 250 21.18 -13.29 16.41
CA GLU A 250 21.93 -13.55 17.63
C GLU A 250 22.83 -12.36 18.00
N GLY A 251 22.81 -11.95 19.27
CA GLY A 251 23.64 -10.85 19.76
C GLY A 251 23.16 -9.44 19.38
N ALA A 252 21.93 -9.28 18.89
CA ALA A 252 21.40 -7.98 18.42
C ALA A 252 21.15 -6.91 19.52
N GLY A 253 21.48 -7.19 20.78
CA GLY A 253 21.29 -6.28 21.90
C GLY A 253 19.85 -6.21 22.42
N SER A 254 19.56 -5.19 23.23
CA SER A 254 18.23 -5.00 23.81
C SER A 254 17.23 -4.43 22.78
N LEU A 255 15.94 -4.44 23.09
CA LEU A 255 14.93 -3.83 22.20
C LEU A 255 15.12 -2.31 22.13
N GLU A 256 15.40 -1.68 23.26
CA GLU A 256 15.60 -0.24 23.40
C GLU A 256 16.80 0.26 22.60
N SER A 257 17.92 -0.47 22.62
CA SER A 257 19.09 -0.12 21.81
C SER A 257 18.78 -0.21 20.32
N ARG A 258 18.06 -1.25 19.90
CA ARG A 258 17.65 -1.43 18.49
C ARG A 258 16.67 -0.35 18.04
N ILE A 259 15.74 0.06 18.90
CA ILE A 259 14.82 1.17 18.63
C ILE A 259 15.60 2.48 18.47
N ALA A 260 16.49 2.81 19.41
CA ALA A 260 17.31 4.03 19.36
C ALA A 260 18.19 4.07 18.09
N ASP A 261 18.76 2.94 17.70
CA ASP A 261 19.54 2.81 16.47
C ASP A 261 18.67 2.97 15.22
N GLY A 262 17.50 2.34 15.21
CA GLY A 262 16.54 2.41 14.12
C GLY A 262 15.99 3.83 13.91
N GLN A 263 15.84 4.64 14.96
CA GLN A 263 15.41 6.04 14.84
C GLN A 263 16.41 6.94 14.09
N ARG A 264 17.65 6.47 13.91
CA ARG A 264 18.68 7.14 13.08
C ARG A 264 18.59 6.79 11.60
N SER A 265 17.68 5.89 11.21
CA SER A 265 17.42 5.56 9.81
C SER A 265 16.90 6.79 9.06
N VAL A 266 17.34 6.97 7.82
CA VAL A 266 16.93 8.10 6.99
C VAL A 266 15.57 7.85 6.34
N LEU A 267 15.35 6.62 5.88
CA LEU A 267 14.16 6.23 5.12
C LEU A 267 13.10 5.51 5.97
N TYR A 268 13.54 4.76 6.98
CA TYR A 268 12.72 3.79 7.70
C TYR A 268 12.58 4.06 9.20
N ALA A 269 13.01 5.24 9.69
CA ALA A 269 12.90 5.59 11.12
C ALA A 269 11.48 5.47 11.68
N HIS A 270 10.46 5.67 10.84
CA HIS A 270 9.05 5.54 11.22
C HIS A 270 8.70 4.16 11.83
N HIS A 271 9.38 3.09 11.43
CA HIS A 271 9.19 1.77 12.02
C HIS A 271 9.80 1.65 13.42
N ALA A 272 10.92 2.33 13.68
CA ALA A 272 11.50 2.40 15.02
C ALA A 272 10.68 3.32 15.93
N ASP A 273 10.20 4.43 15.38
CA ASP A 273 9.25 5.33 16.01
C ASP A 273 7.96 4.60 16.41
N TYR A 274 7.38 3.80 15.51
CA TYR A 274 6.23 2.95 15.84
C TYR A 274 6.51 2.01 17.02
N ALA A 275 7.66 1.34 17.01
CA ALA A 275 8.07 0.47 18.11
C ALA A 275 8.26 1.25 19.42
N ALA A 276 8.80 2.48 19.37
CA ALA A 276 8.93 3.36 20.53
C ALA A 276 7.57 3.78 21.09
N ALA A 277 6.63 4.18 20.23
CA ALA A 277 5.30 4.63 20.63
C ALA A 277 4.43 3.50 21.22
N THR A 278 4.65 2.26 20.78
CA THR A 278 3.87 1.08 21.21
C THR A 278 4.58 0.22 22.25
N HIS A 279 5.67 0.73 22.82
CA HIS A 279 6.40 0.11 23.91
C HIS A 279 5.67 0.31 25.24
N ASP A 280 5.70 -0.69 26.13
CA ASP A 280 4.97 -0.65 27.41
C ASP A 280 5.47 0.47 28.34
N GLN A 281 6.75 0.81 28.23
CA GLN A 281 7.35 1.93 28.93
C GLN A 281 7.68 3.09 27.98
N PRO A 282 7.50 4.35 28.42
CA PRO A 282 7.87 5.51 27.61
C PRO A 282 9.36 5.50 27.26
N LEU A 283 9.67 5.43 25.96
CA LEU A 283 11.04 5.51 25.46
C LEU A 283 11.40 6.93 24.99
N PRO A 284 12.68 7.30 24.95
CA PRO A 284 13.12 8.54 24.31
C PRO A 284 12.58 8.66 22.88
N GLY A 285 12.15 9.87 22.49
CA GLY A 285 11.63 10.11 21.14
C GLY A 285 10.15 9.73 20.92
N THR A 286 9.44 9.23 21.94
CA THR A 286 8.00 8.88 21.84
C THR A 286 7.13 10.03 21.29
N ALA A 287 7.44 11.29 21.62
CA ALA A 287 6.71 12.44 21.08
C ALA A 287 6.92 12.62 19.55
N LEU A 288 8.12 12.36 19.04
CA LEU A 288 8.36 12.36 17.59
C LEU A 288 7.69 11.17 16.91
N ALA A 289 7.53 10.06 17.64
CA ALA A 289 6.92 8.86 17.10
C ALA A 289 5.46 9.06 16.69
N PHE A 290 4.66 9.78 17.49
CA PHE A 290 3.28 10.12 17.13
C PHE A 290 3.17 11.14 15.99
N ARG A 291 4.28 11.72 15.50
CA ARG A 291 4.28 12.52 14.25
C ARG A 291 4.52 11.68 13.02
N ARG A 292 5.39 10.68 13.12
CA ARG A 292 5.87 9.92 11.97
C ARG A 292 5.14 8.61 11.79
N ALA A 293 4.90 7.86 12.87
CA ALA A 293 4.29 6.54 12.77
C ALA A 293 2.86 6.59 12.20
N PRO A 294 1.96 7.51 12.64
CA PRO A 294 0.60 7.55 12.10
C PRO A 294 0.54 7.83 10.60
N HIS A 295 1.50 8.57 10.04
CA HIS A 295 1.60 8.83 8.60
C HIS A 295 1.73 7.54 7.77
N TYR A 296 2.27 6.46 8.35
CA TYR A 296 2.40 5.18 7.64
C TYR A 296 1.33 4.20 8.07
N LEU A 297 1.06 4.11 9.38
CA LEU A 297 0.06 3.22 9.92
C LEU A 297 -0.41 3.71 11.29
N LEU A 298 -1.72 3.92 11.40
CA LEU A 298 -2.47 4.14 12.62
C LEU A 298 -3.37 2.93 12.86
N ASP A 299 -2.87 1.99 13.66
CA ASP A 299 -3.53 0.76 14.04
C ASP A 299 -4.02 0.77 15.49
N THR A 300 -4.57 -0.34 15.97
CA THR A 300 -5.11 -0.46 17.33
C THR A 300 -4.08 -0.10 18.40
N ARG A 301 -2.86 -0.63 18.30
CA ARG A 301 -1.80 -0.40 19.30
C ARG A 301 -1.38 1.06 19.32
N LEU A 302 -1.17 1.66 18.16
CA LEU A 302 -0.75 3.06 18.08
C LEU A 302 -1.88 4.01 18.51
N MET A 303 -3.14 3.72 18.18
CA MET A 303 -4.29 4.51 18.64
C MET A 303 -4.43 4.48 20.17
N MET A 304 -4.28 3.30 20.80
CA MET A 304 -4.30 3.20 22.27
C MET A 304 -3.18 4.02 22.90
N ALA A 305 -1.95 3.86 22.40
CA ALA A 305 -0.80 4.59 22.92
C ALA A 305 -0.97 6.11 22.74
N TRP A 306 -1.42 6.55 21.56
CA TRP A 306 -1.62 7.97 21.27
C TRP A 306 -2.72 8.58 22.12
N ALA A 307 -3.84 7.87 22.32
CA ALA A 307 -4.92 8.32 23.18
C ALA A 307 -4.45 8.51 24.64
N ARG A 308 -3.64 7.58 25.17
CA ARG A 308 -3.03 7.73 26.50
C ARG A 308 -2.09 8.93 26.57
N THR A 309 -1.22 9.11 25.58
CA THR A 309 -0.28 10.24 25.53
C THR A 309 -0.99 11.58 25.45
N LEU A 310 -2.05 11.70 24.63
CA LEU A 310 -2.87 12.91 24.56
C LEU A 310 -3.55 13.23 25.89
N ALA A 311 -4.12 12.22 26.55
CA ALA A 311 -4.76 12.39 27.85
C ALA A 311 -3.77 12.84 28.94
N GLN A 312 -2.57 12.24 28.97
CA GLN A 312 -1.48 12.64 29.87
C GLN A 312 -0.98 14.06 29.59
N GLY A 313 -0.99 14.49 28.32
CA GLY A 313 -0.66 15.85 27.89
C GLY A 313 -1.75 16.89 28.17
N GLY A 314 -2.92 16.49 28.67
CA GLY A 314 -4.06 17.39 28.94
C GLY A 314 -5.04 17.59 27.77
N GLU A 315 -4.76 17.00 26.60
CA GLU A 315 -5.58 17.10 25.38
C GLU A 315 -6.72 16.08 25.40
N LEU A 316 -7.62 16.21 26.39
CA LEU A 316 -8.63 15.19 26.70
C LEU A 316 -9.62 14.93 25.55
N ASP A 317 -10.04 15.96 24.82
CA ASP A 317 -10.99 15.79 23.73
C ASP A 317 -10.35 15.15 22.48
N ALA A 318 -9.07 15.43 22.21
CA ALA A 318 -8.31 14.70 21.19
C ALA A 318 -8.16 13.22 21.58
N ALA A 319 -7.81 12.95 22.85
CA ALA A 319 -7.70 11.59 23.38
C ALA A 319 -9.01 10.80 23.29
N ARG A 320 -10.14 11.43 23.68
CA ARG A 320 -11.49 10.88 23.56
C ARG A 320 -11.87 10.61 22.11
N THR A 321 -11.49 11.49 21.18
CA THR A 321 -11.74 11.29 19.75
C THR A 321 -11.02 10.06 19.22
N VAL A 322 -9.73 9.88 19.55
CA VAL A 322 -8.97 8.69 19.14
C VAL A 322 -9.58 7.42 19.75
N ALA A 323 -9.93 7.45 21.05
CA ALA A 323 -10.58 6.32 21.72
C ALA A 323 -11.95 5.98 21.11
N GLN A 324 -12.76 6.99 20.75
CA GLN A 324 -14.05 6.77 20.10
C GLN A 324 -13.88 6.12 18.71
N ARG A 325 -12.90 6.59 17.93
CA ARG A 325 -12.58 5.99 16.64
C ARG A 325 -12.05 4.57 16.77
N LEU A 326 -11.22 4.30 17.77
CA LEU A 326 -10.69 2.97 18.09
C LEU A 326 -11.83 1.95 18.34
N ARG A 327 -12.88 2.33 19.07
CA ARG A 327 -14.05 1.47 19.32
C ARG A 327 -14.73 0.98 18.05
N GLU A 328 -14.74 1.77 16.98
CA GLU A 328 -15.41 1.41 15.74
C GLU A 328 -14.78 0.20 15.04
N PHE A 329 -13.51 -0.08 15.34
CA PHE A 329 -12.78 -1.21 14.78
C PHE A 329 -13.08 -2.53 15.48
N ARG A 330 -13.63 -2.52 16.70
CA ARG A 330 -14.00 -3.75 17.45
C ARG A 330 -12.87 -4.79 17.48
N ASN A 331 -11.62 -4.33 17.62
CA ASN A 331 -10.46 -5.21 17.71
C ASN A 331 -10.34 -5.70 19.18
N PRO A 332 -10.33 -7.02 19.43
CA PRO A 332 -10.13 -7.58 20.78
C PRO A 332 -8.87 -7.06 21.49
N ASP A 333 -7.83 -6.66 20.76
CA ASP A 333 -6.61 -6.08 21.34
C ASP A 333 -6.88 -4.77 22.12
N ALA A 334 -8.04 -4.13 21.91
CA ALA A 334 -8.45 -2.93 22.63
C ALA A 334 -9.32 -3.20 23.87
N ASP A 335 -9.70 -4.45 24.14
CA ASP A 335 -10.64 -4.80 25.22
C ASP A 335 -10.09 -4.38 26.59
N GLU A 336 -8.82 -4.65 26.87
CA GLU A 336 -8.17 -4.23 28.12
C GLU A 336 -8.16 -2.70 28.28
N PHE A 337 -7.94 -1.97 27.19
CA PHE A 337 -7.95 -0.50 27.20
C PHE A 337 -9.33 0.07 27.57
N PHE A 338 -10.41 -0.62 27.16
CA PHE A 338 -11.79 -0.22 27.47
C PHE A 338 -12.40 -0.92 28.68
N ALA A 339 -11.74 -1.90 29.31
CA ALA A 339 -12.26 -2.62 30.48
C ALA A 339 -12.66 -1.68 31.63
N ALA A 340 -11.93 -0.57 31.81
CA ALA A 340 -12.23 0.45 32.81
C ALA A 340 -13.57 1.19 32.58
N CYS A 341 -14.21 1.01 31.42
CA CYS A 341 -15.52 1.59 31.12
C CYS A 341 -16.69 0.82 31.74
N GLU A 342 -16.45 -0.40 32.21
CA GLU A 342 -17.45 -1.24 32.88
C GLU A 342 -17.34 -1.15 34.42
N ALA A 343 -16.32 -0.45 34.94
CA ALA A 343 -16.08 -0.31 36.36
C ALA A 343 -17.01 0.71 37.03
N ASP A 344 -17.36 0.45 38.29
CA ASP A 344 -18.13 1.40 39.11
C ASP A 344 -17.29 2.65 39.45
N GLY A 345 -17.74 3.82 39.02
CA GLY A 345 -17.07 5.10 39.30
C GLY A 345 -17.23 6.14 38.18
N PRO A 346 -16.60 7.33 38.32
CA PRO A 346 -16.55 8.30 37.24
C PRO A 346 -15.79 7.70 36.04
N PRO A 347 -16.39 7.67 34.84
CA PRO A 347 -15.78 7.01 33.68
C PRO A 347 -14.48 7.72 33.27
N PRO A 348 -13.40 6.97 32.98
CA PRO A 348 -12.16 7.55 32.51
C PRO A 348 -12.29 8.08 31.07
N PHE A 349 -11.26 8.80 30.60
CA PHE A 349 -11.34 9.56 29.34
C PHE A 349 -11.73 8.69 28.14
N GLN A 350 -11.22 7.46 28.03
CA GLN A 350 -11.48 6.58 26.89
C GLN A 350 -12.94 6.10 26.80
N CYS A 351 -13.71 6.30 27.86
CA CYS A 351 -15.11 5.90 27.92
C CYS A 351 -16.07 7.02 27.51
N LEU A 352 -15.59 8.27 27.51
CA LEU A 352 -16.38 9.47 27.30
C LEU A 352 -16.31 9.92 25.82
N PRO A 353 -17.41 10.46 25.27
CA PRO A 353 -17.36 11.14 23.98
C PRO A 353 -16.55 12.45 24.10
N PRO A 354 -15.90 12.91 23.01
CA PRO A 354 -15.29 14.23 23.01
C PRO A 354 -16.36 15.32 23.15
N ALA A 355 -16.06 16.39 23.90
CA ALA A 355 -17.00 17.50 24.08
C ALA A 355 -17.13 18.35 22.81
N VAL A 356 -16.04 18.45 22.03
CA VAL A 356 -16.00 19.14 20.73
C VAL A 356 -15.55 18.17 19.64
N ALA A 357 -16.17 18.26 18.47
CA ALA A 357 -15.75 17.47 17.31
C ALA A 357 -14.32 17.83 16.89
N TRP A 358 -13.43 16.85 16.93
CA TRP A 358 -12.03 17.01 16.53
C TRP A 358 -11.83 16.49 15.09
N PRO A 359 -11.56 17.36 14.09
CA PRO A 359 -11.35 16.90 12.73
C PRO A 359 -10.00 16.16 12.62
N TRP A 360 -9.92 15.14 11.77
CA TRP A 360 -8.69 14.37 11.56
C TRP A 360 -7.48 15.26 11.20
N ARG A 361 -7.69 16.35 10.43
CA ARG A 361 -6.64 17.31 10.07
C ARG A 361 -5.97 17.98 11.28
N ALA A 362 -6.67 18.11 12.40
CA ALA A 362 -6.08 18.70 13.60
C ALA A 362 -4.92 17.84 14.11
N PHE A 363 -5.03 16.51 14.00
CA PHE A 363 -4.00 15.56 14.42
C PHE A 363 -2.73 15.58 13.56
N LEU A 364 -2.75 16.25 12.40
CA LEU A 364 -1.55 16.49 11.59
C LEU A 364 -0.74 17.70 12.06
N ARG A 365 -1.27 18.52 12.98
CA ARG A 365 -0.56 19.68 13.50
C ARG A 365 0.52 19.23 14.48
N ALA A 366 1.68 19.87 14.40
CA ALA A 366 2.85 19.56 15.24
C ALA A 366 2.58 19.68 16.75
N GLU A 367 1.57 20.44 17.16
CA GLU A 367 1.20 20.70 18.56
C GLU A 367 0.57 19.48 19.27
N LEU A 368 -0.03 18.55 18.53
CA LEU A 368 -0.68 17.35 19.09
C LEU A 368 0.24 16.11 19.13
N ALA A 369 1.53 16.31 18.82
CA ALA A 369 2.56 15.28 18.83
C ALA A 369 3.07 14.91 20.24
N GLY A 370 2.76 15.73 21.24
CA GLY A 370 3.30 15.61 22.59
C GLY A 370 3.78 16.96 23.14
N PRO A 371 3.98 17.07 24.47
CA PRO A 371 4.26 18.34 25.12
C PRO A 371 5.56 18.96 24.59
N ASN A 372 5.43 20.19 24.06
CA ASN A 372 6.47 21.18 23.77
C ASN A 372 7.90 20.64 23.59
N VAL A 373 8.22 20.19 22.38
CA VAL A 373 9.60 20.28 21.89
C VAL A 373 9.79 21.72 21.39
N ARG A 374 10.24 22.60 22.28
CA ARG A 374 10.89 23.85 21.87
C ARG A 374 12.34 23.58 21.48
#